data_AF-A0A967EH42-F1
#
_entry.id   AF-A0A967EH42-F1
#
_cell.length_a   1.000
_cell.length_b   1.000
_cell.length_c   1.000
_cell.angle_alpha   90.00
_cell.angle_beta   90.00
_cell.angle_gamma   90.00
#
_symmetry.space_group_name_H-M   'P 1'
#
loop_
_entity.id
_entity.type
_entity.pdbx_description
1 polymer ?
#
loop_
_entity_poly.entity_id
_entity_poly.type
_entity_poly.pdbx_seq_one_letter_code
_entity_poly.pdbx_strand_id
1 'polypeptide(L)'
;MLHFEKLINTPTAFDARQREAMLENAQHIAQQAAHPLQEKAALVVKSLSAAEHILPPEQDLIRIGKIQWDRKTARKKRFRGFADQQLVATIVRLTPKQFHIELPARTMTETYTSFTAARLAAAQAVFSEIRAA
;
A
#
# COMPACT_ATOMS: atom_id res chain seq x y z
N MET A 1 -19.77 -5.92 -17.85
CA MET A 1 -20.05 -5.20 -16.58
C MET A 1 -19.19 -5.68 -15.40
N LEU A 2 -18.84 -6.97 -15.28
CA LEU A 2 -18.04 -7.51 -14.16
C LEU A 2 -16.65 -6.87 -13.92
N HIS A 3 -15.96 -6.38 -14.95
CA HIS A 3 -14.62 -5.81 -14.77
C HIS A 3 -14.64 -4.43 -14.11
N PHE A 4 -15.67 -3.62 -14.36
CA PHE A 4 -15.75 -2.23 -13.87
C PHE A 4 -16.08 -2.16 -12.37
N GLU A 5 -17.08 -2.92 -11.92
CA GLU A 5 -17.41 -3.00 -10.49
C GLU A 5 -16.25 -3.61 -9.69
N LYS A 6 -15.57 -4.61 -10.24
CA LYS A 6 -14.39 -5.20 -9.61
C LYS A 6 -13.22 -4.22 -9.51
N LEU A 7 -13.07 -3.33 -10.50
CA LEU A 7 -12.05 -2.28 -10.52
C LEU A 7 -12.33 -1.19 -9.47
N ILE A 8 -13.58 -0.76 -9.33
CA ILE A 8 -13.97 0.26 -8.34
C ILE A 8 -13.95 -0.31 -6.92
N ASN A 9 -14.44 -1.54 -6.72
CA ASN A 9 -14.64 -2.10 -5.38
C ASN A 9 -13.42 -2.88 -4.86
N THR A 10 -12.59 -3.40 -5.76
CA THR A 10 -11.39 -4.20 -5.44
C THR A 10 -10.21 -3.82 -6.36
N PRO A 11 -9.78 -2.54 -6.37
CA PRO A 11 -8.68 -2.08 -7.22
C PRO A 11 -7.37 -2.82 -6.95
N THR A 12 -7.19 -3.37 -5.75
CA THR A 12 -6.02 -4.16 -5.33
C THR A 12 -5.96 -5.57 -5.91
N ALA A 13 -7.01 -6.03 -6.61
CA ALA A 13 -7.04 -7.33 -7.28
C ALA A 13 -6.28 -7.34 -8.62
N PHE A 14 -5.88 -6.17 -9.10
CA PHE A 14 -5.15 -5.98 -10.36
C PHE A 14 -3.68 -5.71 -10.08
N ASP A 15 -2.80 -6.20 -10.95
CA ASP A 15 -1.37 -5.97 -10.82
C ASP A 15 -0.99 -4.50 -11.07
N ALA A 16 0.23 -4.11 -10.74
CA ALA A 16 0.66 -2.70 -10.79
C ALA A 16 0.59 -2.11 -12.21
N ARG A 17 1.05 -2.85 -13.23
CA ARG A 17 1.03 -2.40 -14.63
C ARG A 17 -0.40 -2.25 -15.15
N GLN A 18 -1.27 -3.19 -14.80
CA GLN A 18 -2.68 -3.11 -15.16
C GLN A 18 -3.35 -1.90 -14.53
N ARG A 19 -3.10 -1.63 -13.25
CA ARG A 19 -3.66 -0.45 -12.56
C ARG A 19 -3.15 0.86 -13.15
N GLU A 20 -1.87 0.95 -13.50
CA GLU A 20 -1.27 2.14 -14.13
C GLU A 20 -1.88 2.41 -15.51
N ALA A 21 -1.94 1.39 -16.37
CA ALA A 21 -2.58 1.52 -17.69
C ALA A 21 -4.08 1.83 -17.61
N MET A 22 -4.77 1.32 -16.58
CA MET A 22 -6.18 1.61 -16.34
C MET A 22 -6.39 3.02 -15.79
N LEU A 23 -5.47 3.51 -14.95
CA LEU A 23 -5.49 4.87 -14.44
C LEU A 23 -5.25 5.88 -15.56
N GLU A 24 -4.24 5.67 -16.40
CA GLU A 24 -3.90 6.55 -17.53
C GLU A 24 -5.08 6.64 -18.52
N ASN A 25 -5.67 5.50 -18.90
CA ASN A 25 -6.85 5.48 -19.75
C ASN A 25 -8.06 6.17 -19.10
N ALA A 26 -8.30 5.95 -17.81
CA ALA A 26 -9.40 6.58 -17.10
C ALA A 26 -9.21 8.09 -16.96
N GLN A 27 -7.98 8.56 -16.73
CA GLN A 27 -7.65 10.00 -16.70
C GLN A 27 -7.89 10.64 -18.07
N HIS A 28 -7.43 10.00 -19.14
CA HIS A 28 -7.63 10.47 -20.51
C HIS A 28 -9.13 10.56 -20.87
N ILE A 29 -9.93 9.54 -20.53
CA ILE A 29 -11.37 9.54 -20.77
C ILE A 29 -12.10 10.58 -19.88
N ALA A 30 -11.68 10.77 -18.63
CA ALA A 30 -12.29 11.72 -17.71
C ALA A 30 -12.12 13.19 -18.17
N GLN A 31 -11.06 13.50 -18.93
CA GLN A 31 -10.81 14.81 -19.53
C GLN A 31 -11.69 15.11 -20.75
N GLN A 32 -12.32 14.08 -21.34
CA GLN A 32 -13.20 14.23 -22.50
C GLN A 32 -14.66 14.38 -22.05
N ALA A 33 -15.12 15.62 -21.89
CA ALA A 33 -16.48 15.92 -21.40
C ALA A 33 -17.62 15.36 -22.27
N ALA A 34 -17.38 15.11 -23.56
CA ALA A 34 -18.36 14.52 -24.47
C ALA A 34 -18.32 12.98 -24.51
N HIS A 35 -17.43 12.33 -23.74
CA HIS A 35 -17.25 10.88 -23.81
C HIS A 35 -18.33 10.14 -23.00
N PRO A 36 -19.01 9.12 -23.56
CA PRO A 36 -20.13 8.43 -22.89
C PRO A 36 -19.77 7.66 -21.62
N LEU A 37 -18.47 7.53 -21.33
CA LEU A 37 -17.93 6.85 -20.13
C LEU A 37 -17.25 7.81 -19.14
N GLN A 38 -17.37 9.13 -19.31
CA GLN A 38 -16.68 10.14 -18.50
C GLN A 38 -16.95 9.96 -16.98
N GLU A 39 -18.21 9.88 -16.56
CA GLU A 39 -18.58 9.71 -15.14
C GLU A 39 -18.01 8.42 -14.55
N LYS A 40 -18.00 7.35 -15.34
CA LYS A 40 -17.45 6.05 -14.98
C LYS A 40 -15.93 6.10 -14.85
N ALA A 41 -15.26 6.80 -15.76
CA ALA A 41 -13.82 7.01 -15.71
C ALA A 41 -13.41 7.85 -14.48
N ALA A 42 -14.19 8.87 -14.12
CA ALA A 42 -13.96 9.66 -12.91
C ALA A 42 -14.04 8.82 -11.63
N LEU A 43 -14.99 7.88 -11.55
CA LEU A 43 -15.09 6.93 -10.43
C LEU A 43 -13.89 5.97 -10.36
N VAL A 44 -13.37 5.55 -11.52
CA VAL A 44 -12.17 4.71 -11.61
C VAL A 44 -10.93 5.48 -11.14
N VAL A 45 -10.74 6.72 -11.59
CA VAL A 45 -9.64 7.58 -11.12
C VAL A 45 -9.72 7.74 -9.61
N LYS A 46 -10.90 8.06 -9.07
CA LYS A 46 -11.09 8.21 -7.62
C LYS A 46 -10.77 6.93 -6.85
N SER A 47 -11.18 5.76 -7.36
CA SER A 47 -10.93 4.48 -6.70
C SER A 47 -9.47 4.04 -6.80
N LEU A 48 -8.83 4.18 -7.96
CA LEU A 48 -7.43 3.82 -8.17
C LEU A 48 -6.49 4.76 -7.42
N SER A 49 -6.72 6.08 -7.41
CA SER A 49 -5.93 7.01 -6.60
C SER A 49 -6.12 6.79 -5.09
N ALA A 50 -7.32 6.39 -4.65
CA ALA A 50 -7.55 5.95 -3.27
C ALA A 50 -6.82 4.62 -2.96
N ALA A 51 -6.66 3.73 -3.96
CA ALA A 51 -5.89 2.51 -3.83
C ALA A 51 -4.38 2.74 -3.89
N GLU A 52 -3.89 3.77 -4.58
CA GLU A 52 -2.49 4.21 -4.56
C GLU A 52 -2.10 4.80 -3.20
N HIS A 53 -3.05 5.42 -2.48
CA HIS A 53 -2.86 5.74 -1.06
C HIS A 53 -2.73 4.49 -0.17
N ILE A 54 -3.05 3.30 -0.69
CA ILE A 54 -2.97 2.01 0.00
C ILE A 54 -1.80 1.15 -0.53
N LEU A 55 -1.34 1.38 -1.77
CA LEU A 55 -0.31 0.61 -2.46
C LEU A 55 0.85 1.53 -2.88
N PRO A 56 2.02 1.40 -2.25
CA PRO A 56 3.18 2.23 -2.56
C PRO A 56 3.60 2.21 -4.03
N PRO A 57 4.25 3.30 -4.51
CA PRO A 57 4.91 3.32 -5.80
C PRO A 57 5.99 2.21 -5.89
N GLU A 58 6.31 1.75 -7.11
CA GLU A 58 7.15 0.57 -7.33
C GLU A 58 8.56 0.66 -6.71
N GLN A 59 9.15 1.86 -6.71
CA GLN A 59 10.40 2.15 -6.00
C GLN A 59 10.34 1.82 -4.50
N ASP A 60 9.18 2.04 -3.89
CA ASP A 60 8.93 1.73 -2.50
C ASP A 60 8.60 0.25 -2.29
N LEU A 61 8.04 -0.44 -3.30
CA LEU A 61 7.91 -1.91 -3.29
C LEU A 61 9.29 -2.60 -3.28
N ILE A 62 10.28 -2.06 -3.99
CA ILE A 62 11.67 -2.56 -3.95
C ILE A 62 12.26 -2.37 -2.55
N ARG A 63 12.06 -1.21 -1.92
CA ARG A 63 12.49 -0.95 -0.54
C ARG A 63 11.80 -1.87 0.47
N ILE A 64 10.48 -2.02 0.36
CA ILE A 64 9.70 -2.98 1.18
C ILE A 64 10.19 -4.42 0.97
N GLY A 65 10.57 -4.77 -0.27
CA GLY A 65 11.08 -6.09 -0.64
C GLY A 65 12.42 -6.44 -0.01
N LYS A 66 13.22 -5.45 0.42
CA LYS A 66 14.46 -5.67 1.20
C LYS A 66 14.19 -6.11 2.63
N ILE A 67 12.97 -5.88 3.15
CA ILE A 67 12.57 -6.31 4.49
C ILE A 67 11.80 -7.63 4.37
N GLN A 68 12.39 -8.70 4.87
CA GLN A 68 11.73 -10.00 5.00
C GLN A 68 10.76 -9.99 6.18
N TRP A 69 9.51 -10.35 5.94
CA TRP A 69 8.46 -10.31 6.97
C TRP A 69 8.11 -11.71 7.46
N ASP A 70 8.39 -11.99 8.73
CA ASP A 70 8.04 -13.24 9.42
C ASP A 70 6.78 -13.07 10.28
N ARG A 71 5.89 -14.06 10.24
CA ARG A 71 4.70 -14.16 11.08
C ARG A 71 5.02 -14.97 12.34
N LYS A 72 5.68 -14.37 13.33
CA LYS A 72 5.74 -14.97 14.68
C LYS A 72 4.65 -14.44 15.59
N THR A 73 3.63 -15.26 15.81
CA THR A 73 3.15 -15.70 17.14
C THR A 73 1.75 -16.32 17.04
N ALA A 74 1.45 -17.25 17.96
CA ALA A 74 0.23 -18.06 18.04
C ALA A 74 -1.11 -17.28 18.06
N ARG A 75 -1.09 -15.95 18.13
CA ARG A 75 -2.27 -15.08 18.09
C ARG A 75 -2.44 -14.25 16.80
N LYS A 76 -1.60 -14.43 15.76
CA LYS A 76 -1.72 -13.74 14.44
C LYS A 76 -1.82 -12.21 14.52
N LYS A 77 -1.13 -11.57 15.48
CA LYS A 77 -1.20 -10.11 15.71
C LYS A 77 0.11 -9.35 15.47
N ARG A 78 1.25 -10.02 15.25
CA ARG A 78 2.55 -9.35 15.09
C ARG A 78 3.28 -9.87 13.86
N PHE A 79 3.87 -8.95 13.10
CA PHE A 79 4.61 -9.21 11.87
C PHE A 79 5.98 -8.57 12.02
N ARG A 80 7.04 -9.37 11.99
CA ARG A 80 8.42 -8.91 12.24
C ARG A 80 9.12 -8.74 10.91
N GLY A 81 9.66 -7.55 10.67
CA GLY A 81 10.44 -7.20 9.48
C GLY A 81 11.93 -7.28 9.78
N PHE A 82 12.65 -8.01 8.94
CA PHE A 82 14.09 -8.21 9.01
C PHE A 82 14.77 -7.66 7.76
N ALA A 83 15.81 -6.84 7.93
CA ALA A 83 16.76 -6.56 6.86
C ALA A 83 17.99 -7.42 7.11
N ASP A 84 18.35 -8.27 6.15
CA ASP A 84 19.33 -9.34 6.30
C ASP A 84 19.01 -10.28 7.47
N GLN A 85 19.59 -10.03 8.66
CA GLN A 85 19.35 -10.80 9.88
C GLN A 85 18.97 -9.92 11.09
N GLN A 86 18.84 -8.61 10.90
CA GLN A 86 18.51 -7.69 11.97
C GLN A 86 17.02 -7.37 11.97
N LEU A 87 16.41 -7.40 13.15
CA LEU A 87 15.03 -6.95 13.32
C LEU A 87 15.00 -5.42 13.17
N VAL A 88 14.36 -4.93 12.12
CA VAL A 88 14.31 -3.49 11.79
C VAL A 88 12.94 -2.87 12.04
N ALA A 89 11.87 -3.67 12.04
CA ALA A 89 10.53 -3.21 12.31
C ALA A 89 9.63 -4.34 12.81
N THR A 90 8.60 -4.02 13.57
CA THR A 90 7.50 -4.92 13.92
C THR A 90 6.18 -4.20 13.68
N ILE A 91 5.35 -4.76 12.81
CA ILE A 91 3.99 -4.29 12.61
C ILE A 91 3.08 -5.07 13.55
N VAL A 92 2.29 -4.35 14.33
CA VAL A 92 1.35 -4.94 15.29
C VAL A 92 -0.07 -4.61 14.84
N ARG A 93 -0.89 -5.66 14.75
CA ARG A 93 -2.32 -5.56 14.46
C ARG A 93 -3.09 -5.42 15.75
N LEU A 94 -3.66 -4.24 15.98
CA LEU A 94 -4.53 -3.95 17.11
C LEU A 94 -5.94 -4.50 16.86
N THR A 95 -6.50 -4.17 15.69
CA THR A 95 -7.85 -4.59 15.24
C THR A 95 -7.81 -5.00 13.76
N PRO A 96 -8.91 -5.51 13.16
CA PRO A 96 -8.88 -5.98 11.80
C PRO A 96 -8.38 -4.99 10.75
N LYS A 97 -8.54 -3.68 11.00
CA LYS A 97 -8.18 -2.56 10.13
C LYS A 97 -7.32 -1.51 10.85
N GLN A 98 -6.55 -1.91 11.86
CA GLN A 98 -5.68 -0.98 12.57
C GLN A 98 -4.36 -1.66 12.90
N PHE A 99 -3.30 -1.05 12.39
CA PHE A 99 -1.93 -1.50 12.51
C PHE A 99 -1.08 -0.34 13.03
N HIS A 100 -0.16 -0.61 13.95
CA HIS A 100 0.89 0.34 14.32
C HIS A 100 2.26 -0.29 14.11
N ILE A 101 3.30 0.55 14.08
CA ILE A 101 4.66 0.15 13.76
C ILE A 101 5.56 0.40 14.97
N GLU A 102 6.26 -0.64 15.38
CA GLU A 102 7.31 -0.60 16.40
C GLU A 102 8.66 -0.75 15.70
N LEU A 103 9.52 0.25 15.80
CA LEU A 103 10.92 0.21 15.38
C LEU A 103 11.79 -0.10 16.61
N PRO A 104 13.04 -0.59 16.46
CA PRO A 104 13.91 -0.93 17.59
C PRO A 104 14.12 0.21 18.59
N ALA A 105 14.19 1.46 18.10
CA ALA A 105 14.44 2.64 18.92
C ALA A 105 13.16 3.41 19.33
N ARG A 106 12.02 3.17 18.67
CA ARG A 106 10.79 3.95 18.88
C ARG A 106 9.54 3.29 18.33
N THR A 107 8.40 3.67 18.86
CA THR A 107 7.10 3.35 18.27
C THR A 107 6.64 4.52 17.42
N MET A 108 6.19 4.25 16.20
CA MET A 108 5.54 5.27 15.38
C MET A 108 4.18 5.63 15.99
N THR A 109 3.89 6.91 16.10
CA THR A 109 2.63 7.43 16.67
C THR A 109 1.43 7.21 15.75
N GLU A 110 1.68 7.10 14.45
CA GLU A 110 0.65 6.88 13.43
C GLU A 110 0.11 5.46 13.45
N THR A 111 -1.17 5.33 13.06
CA THR A 111 -1.81 4.04 12.82
C THR A 111 -2.27 3.92 11.38
N TYR A 112 -2.18 2.72 10.84
CA TYR A 112 -2.44 2.40 9.44
C TYR A 112 -3.65 1.48 9.33
N THR A 113 -4.45 1.66 8.28
CA THR A 113 -5.68 0.89 8.07
C THR A 113 -5.48 -0.43 7.32
N SER A 114 -4.30 -0.62 6.74
CA SER A 114 -3.93 -1.83 6.01
C SER A 114 -2.51 -2.29 6.35
N PHE A 115 -2.27 -3.60 6.22
CA PHE A 115 -0.94 -4.17 6.43
C PHE A 115 0.07 -3.68 5.38
N THR A 116 -0.37 -3.45 4.15
CA THR A 116 0.48 -2.93 3.06
C THR A 116 0.94 -1.50 3.35
N ALA A 117 0.04 -0.62 3.79
CA ALA A 117 0.39 0.73 4.21
C ALA A 117 1.37 0.73 5.40
N ALA A 118 1.16 -0.16 6.37
CA ALA A 118 2.09 -0.31 7.49
C ALA A 118 3.48 -0.82 7.04
N ARG A 119 3.57 -1.74 6.07
CA ARG A 119 4.86 -2.18 5.50
C ARG A 119 5.58 -1.06 4.78
N LEU A 120 4.85 -0.22 4.05
CA LEU A 120 5.41 0.95 3.39
C LEU A 120 6.02 1.93 4.38
N ALA A 121 5.21 2.38 5.34
CA ALA A 121 5.67 3.34 6.33
C ALA A 121 6.84 2.80 7.15
N ALA A 122 6.84 1.50 7.46
CA ALA A 122 7.97 0.84 8.12
C ALA A 122 9.24 0.87 7.26
N ALA A 123 9.13 0.53 5.97
CA ALA A 123 10.28 0.57 5.06
C ALA A 123 10.81 2.00 4.87
N GLN A 124 9.92 2.98 4.74
CA GLN A 124 10.30 4.39 4.65
C GLN A 124 11.03 4.83 5.93
N ALA A 125 10.50 4.55 7.11
CA ALA A 125 11.15 4.90 8.37
C ALA A 125 12.54 4.25 8.53
N VAL A 126 12.67 2.96 8.23
CA VAL A 126 13.94 2.22 8.32
C VAL A 126 14.99 2.76 7.33
N PHE A 127 14.62 2.97 6.06
CA PHE A 127 15.59 3.38 5.02
C PHE A 127 15.80 4.90 4.91
N SER A 128 14.94 5.72 5.51
CA SER A 128 15.18 7.16 5.68
C SER A 128 16.18 7.42 6.81
N GLU A 129 16.12 6.67 7.91
CA GLU A 129 17.11 6.74 8.99
C GLU A 129 18.50 6.30 8.54
N ILE A 130 18.60 5.28 7.67
CA ILE A 130 19.88 4.80 7.10
C ILE A 130 20.56 5.86 6.21
N ARG A 131 19.82 6.86 5.71
CA ARG A 131 20.38 7.92 4.84
C ARG A 131 20.92 9.13 5.60
N ALA A 132 20.73 9.18 6.92
CA ALA A 132 21.18 10.26 7.80
C ALA A 132 22.42 9.91 8.64
N ALA A 133 23.01 8.73 8.42
CA ALA A 133 24.22 8.24 9.09
C ALA A 133 25.44 8.30 8.16
#